data_AF-A0A9E4H131-F1
#
_entry.id   AF-A0A9E4H131-F1
#
_cell.length_a   1.000
_cell.length_b   1.000
_cell.length_c   1.000
_cell.angle_alpha   90.00
_cell.angle_beta   90.00
_cell.angle_gamma   90.00
#
_symmetry.space_group_name_H-M   'P 1'
#
loop_
_entity.id
_entity.type
_entity.pdbx_description
1 polymer ?
#
loop_
_entity_poly.entity_id
_entity_poly.type
_entity_poly.pdbx_seq_one_letter_code
_entity_poly.pdbx_strand_id
1 'polypeptide(L)'
;MKQVKLLALSLLMALSSCKKEDNEPSGNNGNNQGQTVLNLPDTPLNCSNLILPKHFNAPAILAADNTPNSNPITDEGATLGRVLFLRHSTFTQQHSKLFQLS
;
A
#
# COMPACT_ATOMS: atom_id res chain seq x y z
N MET A 1 3.83 16.46 49.64
CA MET A 1 4.74 17.21 48.75
C MET A 1 5.45 16.36 47.69
N LYS A 2 5.78 15.08 47.93
CA LYS A 2 6.48 14.23 46.93
C LYS A 2 5.61 13.82 45.73
N GLN A 3 4.34 13.50 45.97
CA GLN A 3 3.41 13.08 44.90
C GLN A 3 2.99 14.23 43.97
N VAL A 4 3.03 15.47 44.46
CA VAL A 4 2.78 16.67 43.64
C VAL A 4 3.94 16.92 42.68
N LYS A 5 5.19 16.67 43.11
CA LYS A 5 6.37 16.76 42.24
C LYS A 5 6.38 15.66 41.17
N LEU A 6 5.88 14.46 41.51
CA LEU A 6 5.80 13.33 40.57
C LEU A 6 4.71 13.54 39.51
N LEU A 7 3.56 14.10 39.88
CA LEU A 7 2.52 14.49 38.92
C LEU A 7 2.94 15.65 38.01
N ALA A 8 3.65 16.65 38.55
CA ALA A 8 4.11 17.82 37.79
C ALA A 8 5.13 17.46 36.70
N LEU A 9 5.97 16.43 36.92
CA LEU A 9 6.97 15.99 35.96
C LEU A 9 6.36 15.23 34.76
N SER A 10 5.26 14.51 34.97
CA SER A 10 4.52 13.80 33.90
C SER A 10 3.80 14.76 32.95
N LEU A 11 3.29 15.89 33.48
CA LEU A 11 2.51 16.85 32.69
C LEU A 11 3.39 17.68 31.74
N LEU A 12 4.67 17.85 32.05
CA LEU A 12 5.61 18.64 31.26
C LEU A 12 6.06 17.94 29.96
N MET A 13 5.96 16.60 29.89
CA MET A 13 6.34 15.84 28.68
C MET A 13 5.26 15.78 27.59
N ALA A 14 4.02 16.19 27.88
CA ALA A 14 2.88 15.99 26.98
C ALA A 14 2.64 17.12 25.96
N LEU A 15 3.41 18.22 26.00
CA LEU A 15 3.13 19.42 25.19
C LEU A 15 3.99 19.58 23.92
N SER A 16 4.86 18.62 23.56
CA SER A 16 5.79 18.76 22.42
C SER A 16 5.39 18.06 21.13
N SER A 17 4.17 17.53 20.98
CA SER A 17 3.76 16.86 19.73
C SER A 17 2.65 17.59 18.99
N CYS A 18 2.89 18.86 18.68
CA CYS A 18 2.16 19.59 17.65
C CYS A 18 3.17 20.28 16.71
N LYS A 19 3.40 19.70 15.53
CA LYS A 19 3.89 20.43 14.36
C LYS A 19 2.72 20.62 13.42
N LYS A 20 2.36 21.88 13.16
CA LYS A 20 1.42 22.24 12.10
C LYS A 20 2.23 22.33 10.81
N GLU A 21 1.87 21.53 9.83
CA GLU A 21 2.40 21.66 8.47
C GLU A 21 1.55 22.72 7.77
N ASP A 22 2.18 23.84 7.45
CA ASP A 22 1.58 24.92 6.68
C ASP A 22 1.71 24.55 5.20
N ASN A 23 0.62 24.71 4.43
CA ASN A 23 0.61 24.45 2.99
C ASN A 23 1.59 25.37 2.26
N GLU A 24 2.80 24.87 2.01
CA GLU A 24 3.71 25.35 0.95
C GLU A 24 3.22 24.83 -0.41
N PRO A 25 3.36 25.62 -1.49
CA PRO A 25 3.10 25.15 -2.84
C PRO A 25 4.20 24.18 -3.31
N SER A 26 3.75 23.06 -3.88
CA SER A 26 4.49 22.21 -4.82
C SER A 26 5.86 21.69 -4.34
N GLY A 27 5.82 20.51 -3.71
CA GLY A 27 7.01 19.75 -3.35
C GLY A 27 7.91 19.42 -4.54
N ASN A 28 8.98 20.20 -4.70
CA ASN A 28 10.22 19.71 -5.28
C ASN A 28 11.10 19.18 -4.14
N ASN A 29 10.87 17.92 -3.78
CA ASN A 29 11.83 17.18 -2.94
C ASN A 29 12.86 16.52 -3.85
N GLY A 30 13.98 17.22 -4.01
CA GLY A 30 15.25 16.64 -4.42
C GLY A 30 15.70 15.63 -3.38
N ASN A 31 15.17 14.41 -3.50
CA ASN A 31 15.72 13.15 -3.02
C ASN A 31 15.11 12.06 -3.91
N ASN A 32 15.65 11.95 -5.14
CA ASN A 32 15.32 10.88 -6.09
C ASN A 32 15.91 9.55 -5.62
N GLN A 33 15.45 9.04 -4.48
CA GLN A 33 15.68 7.65 -4.07
C GLN A 33 14.33 6.94 -4.05
N GLY A 34 13.96 6.40 -5.21
CA GLY A 34 12.97 5.33 -5.32
C GLY A 34 11.55 5.72 -5.75
N GLN A 35 11.27 6.96 -6.16
CA GLN A 35 10.00 7.30 -6.86
C GLN A 35 10.08 6.86 -8.33
N THR A 36 10.28 5.57 -8.54
CA THR A 36 10.00 4.95 -9.83
C THR A 36 8.49 5.05 -10.06
N VAL A 37 8.12 5.95 -10.97
CA VAL A 37 6.75 6.08 -11.48
C VAL A 37 6.22 4.68 -11.83
N LEU A 38 5.06 4.35 -11.26
CA LEU A 38 4.40 3.08 -11.54
C LEU A 38 3.83 3.13 -12.95
N ASN A 39 4.28 2.22 -13.82
CA ASN A 39 3.80 2.18 -15.20
C ASN A 39 2.46 1.43 -15.25
N LEU A 40 1.36 2.18 -15.22
CA LEU A 40 0.01 1.64 -15.42
C LEU A 40 -0.36 1.70 -16.91
N PRO A 41 -1.14 0.73 -17.42
CA PRO A 41 -1.74 0.86 -18.73
C PRO A 41 -2.75 2.02 -18.76
N ASP A 42 -2.86 2.71 -19.89
CA ASP A 42 -3.82 3.81 -20.07
C ASP A 42 -5.27 3.37 -19.89
N THR A 43 -5.56 2.10 -20.16
CA THR A 43 -6.88 1.48 -19.97
C THR A 43 -6.77 0.33 -18.97
N PRO A 44 -7.57 0.32 -17.89
CA PRO A 44 -7.61 -0.80 -16.95
C PRO A 44 -8.04 -2.11 -17.62
N LEU A 45 -7.52 -3.23 -17.12
CA LEU A 45 -7.93 -4.55 -17.57
C LEU A 45 -9.30 -4.91 -16.97
N ASN A 46 -10.18 -5.55 -17.75
CA ASN A 46 -11.45 -6.09 -17.23
C ASN A 46 -11.19 -7.27 -16.28
N CYS A 47 -11.04 -6.94 -15.00
CA CYS A 47 -10.80 -7.86 -13.90
C CYS A 47 -12.04 -8.04 -13.02
N SER A 48 -13.03 -7.16 -13.15
CA SER A 48 -14.26 -7.17 -12.38
C SER A 48 -15.30 -8.12 -12.96
N ASN A 49 -15.30 -8.31 -14.28
CA ASN A 49 -16.27 -9.15 -14.98
C ASN A 49 -15.58 -10.30 -15.72
N LEU A 50 -14.97 -11.21 -14.95
CA LEU A 50 -14.27 -12.37 -15.47
C LEU A 50 -15.24 -13.49 -15.86
N ILE A 51 -15.05 -14.06 -17.05
CA ILE A 51 -15.68 -15.33 -17.41
C ILE A 51 -14.88 -16.45 -16.74
N LEU A 52 -15.39 -16.91 -15.59
CA LEU A 52 -14.75 -17.98 -14.85
C LEU A 52 -15.15 -19.36 -15.40
N PRO A 53 -14.21 -20.33 -15.43
CA PRO A 53 -14.56 -21.72 -15.71
C PRO A 53 -15.62 -22.25 -14.75
N LYS A 54 -16.44 -23.20 -15.22
CA LYS A 54 -17.59 -23.73 -14.45
C LYS A 54 -17.24 -24.25 -13.05
N HIS A 55 -16.03 -24.77 -12.84
CA HIS A 55 -15.59 -25.29 -11.54
C HIS A 55 -15.47 -24.20 -10.45
N PHE A 56 -15.35 -22.92 -10.80
CA PHE A 56 -15.40 -21.83 -9.83
C PHE A 56 -16.79 -21.59 -9.25
N ASN A 57 -17.84 -22.08 -9.92
CA ASN A 57 -19.20 -22.03 -9.41
C ASN A 57 -19.54 -23.20 -8.47
N ALA A 58 -18.54 -23.99 -8.07
CA ALA A 58 -18.73 -25.07 -7.10
C ALA A 58 -19.09 -24.49 -5.72
N PRO A 59 -20.01 -25.13 -4.96
CA PRO A 59 -20.48 -24.59 -3.67
C PRO A 59 -19.36 -24.27 -2.68
N ALA A 60 -18.33 -25.11 -2.61
CA ALA A 60 -17.19 -24.89 -1.71
C ALA A 60 -16.38 -23.63 -2.06
N ILE A 61 -16.29 -23.28 -3.35
CA ILE A 61 -15.58 -22.09 -3.82
C ILE A 61 -16.40 -20.84 -3.53
N LEU A 62 -17.70 -20.88 -3.83
CA LEU A 62 -18.62 -19.78 -3.52
C LEU A 62 -18.71 -19.51 -2.01
N ALA A 63 -18.67 -20.57 -1.19
CA ALA A 63 -18.64 -20.43 0.28
C ALA A 63 -17.31 -19.87 0.81
N ALA A 64 -16.23 -19.92 0.02
CA ALA A 64 -14.93 -19.35 0.35
C ALA A 64 -14.74 -17.92 -0.21
N ASP A 65 -15.72 -17.39 -0.96
CA ASP A 65 -15.69 -16.02 -1.43
C ASP A 65 -15.91 -15.07 -0.26
N ASN A 66 -14.87 -14.30 0.06
CA ASN A 66 -14.87 -13.32 1.14
C ASN A 66 -14.93 -11.89 0.60
N THR A 67 -15.43 -11.67 -0.62
CA THR A 67 -15.59 -10.34 -1.22
C THR A 67 -16.91 -9.72 -0.76
N PRO A 68 -16.92 -8.79 0.22
CA PRO A 68 -18.15 -8.18 0.67
C PRO A 68 -18.65 -7.16 -0.36
N ASN A 69 -19.96 -6.93 -0.40
CA ASN A 69 -20.58 -5.92 -1.28
C ASN A 69 -20.04 -4.49 -1.05
N SER A 70 -19.51 -4.19 0.15
CA SER A 70 -18.90 -2.89 0.47
C SER A 70 -17.47 -2.73 -0.07
N ASN A 71 -16.83 -3.81 -0.53
CA ASN A 71 -15.49 -3.80 -1.12
C ASN A 71 -15.47 -4.71 -2.36
N PRO A 72 -16.20 -4.34 -3.43
CA PRO A 72 -16.22 -5.10 -4.65
C PRO A 72 -14.86 -5.01 -5.38
N ILE A 73 -14.56 -6.00 -6.20
CA ILE A 73 -13.43 -5.94 -7.12
C ILE A 73 -13.71 -4.87 -8.18
N THR A 74 -12.73 -4.02 -8.46
CA THR A 74 -12.75 -3.04 -9.57
C THR A 74 -11.59 -3.26 -10.54
N ASP A 75 -11.75 -2.81 -11.78
CA ASP A 75 -10.76 -2.96 -12.83
C ASP A 75 -9.49 -2.17 -12.51
N GLU A 76 -9.65 -0.96 -11.95
CA GLU A 76 -8.56 -0.10 -11.53
C GLU A 76 -7.77 -0.73 -10.38
N GLY A 77 -8.47 -1.20 -9.35
CA GLY A 77 -7.84 -1.79 -8.16
C GLY A 77 -7.09 -3.08 -8.48
N ALA A 78 -7.70 -3.96 -9.26
CA ALA A 78 -7.07 -5.20 -9.70
C ALA A 78 -5.89 -4.96 -10.65
N THR A 79 -5.98 -3.98 -11.55
CA THR A 79 -4.88 -3.59 -12.44
C THR A 79 -3.71 -3.04 -11.64
N LEU A 80 -3.96 -2.15 -10.68
CA LEU A 80 -2.93 -1.61 -9.79
C LEU A 80 -2.22 -2.74 -9.02
N GLY A 81 -2.98 -3.66 -8.41
CA GLY A 81 -2.42 -4.79 -7.68
C GLY A 81 -1.49 -5.67 -8.53
N ARG A 82 -1.86 -5.95 -9.79
CA ARG A 82 -1.02 -6.69 -10.74
C ARG A 82 0.31 -5.99 -11.03
N VAL A 83 0.27 -4.69 -11.32
CA VAL A 83 1.48 -3.91 -11.62
C VAL A 83 2.41 -3.87 -10.40
N LEU A 84 1.85 -3.69 -9.20
CA LEU A 84 2.61 -3.71 -7.95
C LEU A 84 3.28 -5.08 -7.71
N PHE A 85 2.56 -6.17 -7.93
CA PHE A 85 3.09 -7.52 -7.74
C PHE A 85 4.24 -7.85 -8.71
N LEU A 86 4.08 -7.51 -10.00
CA LEU A 86 5.11 -7.73 -11.02
C LEU A 86 6.35 -6.89 -10.74
N ARG A 87 6.16 -5.62 -10.40
CA ARG A 87 7.25 -4.72 -10.02
C ARG A 87 8.07 -5.27 -8.87
N HIS A 88 7.41 -5.69 -7.78
CA HIS A 88 8.11 -6.27 -6.63
C HIS A 88 8.89 -7.53 -7.03
N SER A 89 8.28 -8.41 -7.81
CA SER A 89 8.89 -9.65 -8.28
C SER A 89 10.12 -9.40 -9.16
N THR A 90 10.10 -8.36 -9.99
CA THR A 90 11.27 -7.98 -10.80
C THR A 90 12.37 -7.33 -9.97
N PHE A 91 12.03 -6.57 -8.93
CA PHE A 91 13.00 -5.96 -8.04
C PHE A 91 13.77 -6.99 -7.21
N THR A 92 13.08 -8.02 -6.68
CA THR A 92 13.74 -9.09 -5.91
C THR A 92 14.68 -9.93 -6.78
N GLN A 93 14.32 -10.20 -8.03
CA GLN A 93 15.18 -10.90 -9.01
C GLN A 93 16.41 -10.08 -9.43
N GLN A 94 16.28 -8.76 -9.54
CA GLN A 94 17.42 -7.91 -9.90
C GLN A 94 18.42 -7.79 -8.74
N HIS A 95 17.93 -7.73 -7.50
CA HIS A 95 18.79 -7.67 -6.32
C HIS A 95 19.50 -9.00 -6.03
N SER A 96 18.86 -10.15 -6.27
CA SER A 96 19.51 -11.47 -6.14
C SER A 96 20.59 -11.71 -7.20
N LYS A 97 20.39 -11.20 -8.42
CA LYS A 97 21.37 -11.32 -9.51
C LYS A 97 22.62 -10.46 -9.27
N LEU A 98 22.49 -9.31 -8.60
CA LEU A 98 23.62 -8.47 -8.21
C LEU A 98 24.47 -9.08 -7.10
N PHE A 99 23.87 -9.87 -6.19
CA PHE A 99 24.58 -10.52 -5.08
C PHE A 99 25.35 -11.80 -5.49
N GLN A 100 25.00 -12.39 -6.64
CA GLN A 100 25.69 -13.56 -7.20
C GLN A 100 26.86 -13.20 -8.14
N LEU A 101 27.08 -11.89 -8.37
CA LEU A 101 28.15 -11.35 -9.20
C LEU A 101 29.24 -10.64 -8.37
N SER A 102 29.20 -10.75 -7.04
CA SER A 102 30.20 -10.31 -6.07
C SER A 102 30.77 -11.49 -5.30
#